data_AF-A0A147B8M9-F1
#
_entry.id   AF-A0A147B8M9-F1
#
_cell.length_a   1.000
_cell.length_b   1.000
_cell.length_c   1.000
_cell.angle_alpha   90.00
_cell.angle_beta   90.00
_cell.angle_gamma   90.00
#
_symmetry.space_group_name_H-M   'P 1'
#
loop_
_entity.id
_entity.type
_entity.pdbx_description
1 polymer ?
#
loop_
_entity_poly.entity_id
_entity_poly.type
_entity_poly.pdbx_seq_one_letter_code
_entity_poly.pdbx_strand_id
1 'polypeptide(L)'
;RRFVSVRFLYFVASMAFVSSRFANCLVRQLPRGVLRYPKQCTGVSSYLTRKLCTSKRLSAGRGSPGAAEVSSILEERILAQTSTANLDETGRVLSIGDGIARVYGLKNIQAEEMVEFSSGLKGMALNLEPDNVGIVVFGNDKLIKEGDIVKAYGRDRGRPRRTRAMKYTIIVSATASDAAPLQYLAPYSGCAMGEYFRDNGMHALIIYDDLSKQAVAYRQMSLLLRRPPGREAYPGDVFYLHSRLLERAAKMNENFGGGSLTALPVIETQAGDVSAYIPTNVISITDGQIFLETELFYKGIRPAINVGLSVSRVG
;
A
#
# COMPACT_ATOMS: atom_id res chain seq x y z
N ARG A 1 -24.04 -17.97 0.83
CA ARG A 1 -24.47 -18.15 -0.58
C ARG A 1 -23.40 -17.52 -1.47
N ARG A 2 -22.75 -18.35 -2.31
CA ARG A 2 -21.75 -18.07 -3.39
C ARG A 2 -20.77 -16.90 -3.18
N PHE A 3 -19.57 -17.19 -2.68
CA PHE A 3 -18.39 -16.32 -2.81
C PHE A 3 -17.67 -16.64 -4.11
N VAL A 4 -17.64 -15.70 -5.04
CA VAL A 4 -16.82 -15.77 -6.26
C VAL A 4 -15.47 -15.15 -5.94
N SER A 5 -14.43 -15.99 -5.92
CA SER A 5 -13.03 -15.58 -5.85
C SER A 5 -12.60 -15.07 -7.23
N VAL A 6 -12.64 -13.75 -7.46
CA VAL A 6 -12.04 -13.15 -8.66
C VAL A 6 -10.62 -12.69 -8.33
N ARG A 7 -9.66 -13.42 -8.91
CA ARG A 7 -8.22 -13.19 -8.86
C ARG A 7 -7.90 -11.91 -9.65
N PHE A 8 -7.49 -10.84 -8.97
CA PHE A 8 -7.18 -9.55 -9.59
C PHE A 8 -5.74 -9.55 -10.11
N LEU A 9 -5.55 -10.02 -11.35
CA LEU A 9 -4.32 -9.86 -12.13
C LEU A 9 -4.64 -9.14 -13.46
N TYR A 10 -5.45 -8.08 -13.43
CA TYR A 10 -5.76 -7.26 -14.61
C TYR A 10 -6.12 -5.84 -14.17
N PHE A 11 -5.13 -4.99 -13.88
CA PHE A 11 -5.41 -3.54 -13.75
C PHE A 11 -4.31 -2.59 -14.26
N VAL A 12 -3.22 -3.11 -14.81
CA VAL A 12 -2.20 -2.27 -15.47
C VAL A 12 -2.51 -2.02 -16.97
N ALA A 13 -3.49 -2.73 -17.55
CA ALA A 13 -3.76 -2.66 -19.00
C ALA A 13 -4.86 -1.64 -19.42
N SER A 14 -5.55 -0.95 -18.50
CA SER A 14 -6.73 -0.14 -18.87
C SER A 14 -6.49 1.39 -18.95
N MET A 15 -5.30 1.90 -18.58
CA MET A 15 -4.99 3.34 -18.71
C MET A 15 -4.60 3.78 -20.13
N ALA A 16 -4.37 2.86 -21.07
CA ALA A 16 -4.03 3.19 -22.46
C ALA A 16 -5.24 3.51 -23.35
N PHE A 17 -6.48 3.27 -22.90
CA PHE A 17 -7.69 3.42 -23.73
C PHE A 17 -8.49 4.71 -23.47
N VAL A 18 -8.13 5.52 -22.48
CA VAL A 18 -8.86 6.76 -22.13
C VAL A 18 -8.27 8.00 -22.81
N SER A 19 -7.07 7.92 -23.40
CA SER A 19 -6.42 9.07 -24.07
C SER A 19 -6.95 9.37 -25.48
N SER A 20 -7.73 8.48 -26.11
CA SER A 20 -8.18 8.67 -27.51
C SER A 20 -9.55 9.33 -27.64
N ARG A 21 -10.32 9.48 -26.56
CA ARG A 21 -11.67 10.10 -26.59
C ARG A 21 -11.73 11.57 -26.19
N PHE A 22 -10.66 12.15 -25.65
CA PHE A 22 -10.58 13.59 -25.37
C PHE A 22 -10.06 14.43 -26.55
N ALA A 23 -9.31 13.84 -27.48
CA ALA A 23 -8.71 14.56 -28.61
C ALA A 23 -9.72 14.95 -29.72
N ASN A 24 -10.88 14.28 -29.81
CA ASN A 24 -11.90 14.55 -30.83
C ASN A 24 -12.92 15.63 -30.43
N CYS A 25 -12.88 16.16 -29.20
CA CYS A 25 -13.81 17.19 -28.75
C CYS A 25 -13.30 18.63 -28.98
N LEU A 26 -11.99 18.81 -29.24
CA LEU A 26 -11.35 20.13 -29.39
C LEU A 26 -11.18 20.59 -30.84
N VAL A 27 -11.49 19.74 -31.83
CA VAL A 27 -11.34 20.06 -33.26
C VAL A 27 -12.63 20.66 -33.87
N ARG A 28 -13.72 20.81 -33.09
CA ARG A 28 -15.00 21.34 -33.58
C ARG A 28 -15.26 22.83 -33.30
N GLN A 29 -14.29 23.59 -32.80
CA GLN A 29 -14.47 25.01 -32.44
C GLN A 29 -13.46 25.98 -33.08
N LEU A 30 -13.00 25.73 -34.31
CA LEU A 30 -12.23 26.72 -35.06
C LEU A 30 -13.01 27.20 -36.30
N PRO A 31 -13.15 28.53 -36.51
CA PRO A 31 -13.90 29.08 -37.63
C PRO A 31 -13.17 28.86 -38.97
N ARG A 32 -13.97 28.69 -40.03
CA ARG A 32 -13.52 28.48 -41.41
C ARG A 32 -13.09 29.79 -42.06
N GLY A 33 -11.82 29.85 -42.49
CA GLY A 33 -11.37 30.78 -43.54
C GLY A 33 -10.14 31.61 -43.18
N VAL A 34 -9.02 31.33 -43.87
CA VAL A 34 -7.84 32.15 -44.28
C VAL A 34 -6.62 31.20 -44.27
N LEU A 35 -6.35 30.52 -45.39
CA LEU A 35 -5.42 30.89 -46.48
C LEU A 35 -3.91 30.74 -46.15
N ARG A 36 -3.30 29.82 -46.91
CA ARG A 36 -1.93 29.77 -47.45
C ARG A 36 -0.76 29.42 -46.52
N TYR A 37 -0.22 28.24 -46.79
CA TYR A 37 1.19 27.86 -46.63
C TYR A 37 2.16 28.91 -47.20
N PRO A 38 3.37 29.00 -46.63
CA PRO A 38 4.53 28.61 -47.42
C PRO A 38 5.47 27.62 -46.72
N LYS A 39 6.13 26.82 -47.55
CA LYS A 39 7.18 25.84 -47.23
C LYS A 39 8.48 26.58 -46.92
N GLN A 40 9.08 26.33 -45.76
CA GLN A 40 10.53 26.18 -45.49
C GLN A 40 10.82 26.56 -44.03
N CYS A 41 11.06 25.54 -43.21
CA CYS A 41 12.06 25.52 -42.14
C CYS A 41 12.03 24.10 -41.54
N THR A 42 12.70 23.19 -42.24
CA THR A 42 13.22 21.96 -41.65
C THR A 42 14.30 22.35 -40.64
N GLY A 43 13.99 22.23 -39.35
CA GLY A 43 14.99 22.43 -38.30
C GLY A 43 14.34 22.55 -36.93
N VAL A 44 14.79 21.72 -36.00
CA VAL A 44 14.49 21.77 -34.56
C VAL A 44 13.14 21.16 -34.14
N SER A 45 12.97 19.86 -34.41
CA SER A 45 12.14 18.99 -33.57
C SER A 45 12.90 17.69 -33.34
N SER A 46 13.89 17.77 -32.48
CA SER A 46 14.73 16.64 -32.08
C SER A 46 15.22 16.80 -30.65
N TYR A 47 14.31 16.94 -29.68
CA TYR A 47 14.65 16.73 -28.27
C TYR A 47 13.49 16.00 -27.56
N LEU A 48 13.83 14.81 -27.05
CA LEU A 48 13.06 13.96 -26.14
C LEU A 48 11.84 13.18 -26.68
N THR A 49 12.09 12.29 -27.64
CA THR A 49 11.38 11.00 -27.69
C THR A 49 12.37 9.87 -27.98
N ARG A 50 12.95 9.28 -26.92
CA ARG A 50 13.48 7.90 -26.90
C ARG A 50 14.06 7.54 -25.52
N LYS A 51 13.30 6.80 -24.71
CA LYS A 51 13.82 5.74 -23.83
C LYS A 51 12.74 4.67 -23.62
N LEU A 52 12.44 3.98 -24.71
CA LEU A 52 11.96 2.60 -24.72
C LEU A 52 12.94 1.85 -25.62
N CYS A 53 13.90 1.15 -25.03
CA CYS A 53 14.72 0.17 -25.71
C CYS A 53 14.89 -1.05 -24.81
N THR A 54 14.22 -2.11 -25.23
CA THR A 54 14.52 -3.50 -24.98
C THR A 54 15.86 -3.93 -25.60
N SER A 55 16.48 -4.93 -24.99
CA SER A 55 17.56 -5.81 -25.47
C SER A 55 19.02 -5.49 -25.12
N LYS A 56 19.56 -6.40 -24.28
CA LYS A 56 20.92 -6.97 -24.18
C LYS A 56 22.13 -6.10 -24.61
N ARG A 57 23.01 -5.85 -23.63
CA ARG A 57 24.47 -5.93 -23.83
C ARG A 57 25.09 -6.79 -22.73
N LEU A 58 25.66 -7.91 -23.15
CA LEU A 58 26.67 -8.66 -22.41
C LEU A 58 27.96 -7.84 -22.43
N SER A 59 28.55 -7.61 -21.26
CA SER A 59 29.98 -7.32 -21.11
C SER A 59 30.47 -8.04 -19.85
N ALA A 60 31.43 -8.93 -20.07
CA ALA A 60 32.04 -9.81 -19.10
C ALA A 60 32.81 -9.07 -17.99
N GLY A 61 32.84 -9.67 -16.79
CA GLY A 61 33.79 -9.26 -15.76
C GLY A 61 33.48 -9.75 -14.35
N ARG A 62 33.96 -10.96 -14.04
CA ARG A 62 34.30 -11.54 -12.71
C ARG A 62 33.19 -12.06 -11.79
N GLY A 63 33.34 -13.36 -11.48
CA GLY A 63 32.77 -14.05 -10.32
C GLY A 63 31.66 -15.04 -10.66
N SER A 64 31.98 -16.13 -11.35
CA SER A 64 31.02 -17.22 -11.62
C SER A 64 30.74 -18.02 -10.35
N PRO A 65 29.48 -18.14 -9.89
CA PRO A 65 29.03 -19.33 -9.17
C PRO A 65 29.10 -20.51 -10.14
N GLY A 66 29.50 -21.68 -9.66
CA GLY A 66 29.94 -22.80 -10.50
C GLY A 66 28.89 -23.25 -11.52
N ALA A 67 29.32 -23.46 -12.77
CA ALA A 67 28.50 -24.07 -13.82
C ALA A 67 27.90 -25.44 -13.42
N ALA A 68 28.48 -26.09 -12.41
CA ALA A 68 27.98 -27.33 -11.83
C ALA A 68 26.69 -27.15 -10.99
N GLU A 69 26.52 -26.01 -10.30
CA GLU A 69 25.33 -25.70 -9.48
C GLU A 69 24.14 -25.33 -10.36
N VAL A 70 24.39 -24.56 -11.43
CA VAL A 70 23.35 -24.17 -12.38
C VAL A 70 22.83 -25.38 -13.18
N SER A 71 23.70 -26.37 -13.49
CA SER A 71 23.28 -27.62 -14.16
C SER A 71 22.39 -28.48 -13.26
N SER A 72 22.76 -28.68 -12.00
CA SER A 72 21.98 -29.48 -11.05
C SER A 72 20.62 -28.85 -10.72
N ILE A 73 20.54 -27.52 -10.66
CA ILE A 73 19.26 -26.79 -10.51
C ILE A 73 18.39 -26.91 -11.78
N LEU A 74 18.98 -26.92 -12.97
CA LEU A 74 18.26 -27.11 -14.24
C LEU A 74 17.77 -28.56 -14.40
N GLU A 75 18.59 -29.54 -14.00
CA GLU A 75 18.21 -30.96 -13.97
C GLU A 75 17.07 -31.22 -12.99
N GLU A 76 17.11 -30.62 -11.78
CA GLU A 76 16.00 -30.66 -10.83
C GLU A 76 14.74 -29.98 -11.38
N ARG A 77 14.86 -28.86 -12.12
CA ARG A 77 13.70 -28.18 -12.75
C ARG A 77 13.03 -29.02 -13.83
N ILE A 78 13.79 -29.86 -14.54
CA ILE A 78 13.26 -30.76 -15.57
C ILE A 78 12.61 -31.99 -14.91
N LEU A 79 13.20 -32.51 -13.83
CA LEU A 79 12.69 -33.69 -13.11
C LEU A 79 11.50 -33.37 -12.17
N ALA A 80 11.39 -32.15 -11.64
CA ALA A 80 10.37 -31.77 -10.65
C ALA A 80 9.00 -31.36 -11.23
N GLN A 81 8.74 -31.54 -12.53
CA GLN A 81 7.47 -31.16 -13.16
C GLN A 81 6.22 -31.95 -12.68
N THR A 82 6.34 -32.86 -11.70
CA THR A 82 5.23 -33.74 -11.27
C THR A 82 4.79 -33.58 -9.80
N SER A 83 5.19 -32.55 -9.03
CA SER A 83 4.60 -32.36 -7.67
C SER A 83 4.54 -30.90 -7.20
N THR A 84 3.52 -30.17 -7.64
CA THR A 84 3.35 -28.72 -7.42
C THR A 84 2.80 -28.30 -6.06
N ALA A 85 2.60 -29.21 -5.10
CA ALA A 85 1.79 -28.90 -3.92
C ALA A 85 2.55 -28.36 -2.69
N ASN A 86 3.87 -28.57 -2.56
CA ASN A 86 4.63 -28.16 -1.35
C ASN A 86 5.90 -27.34 -1.63
N LEU A 87 6.23 -27.04 -2.89
CA LEU A 87 7.48 -26.38 -3.27
C LEU A 87 7.49 -24.86 -3.02
N ASP A 88 6.33 -24.24 -2.78
CA ASP A 88 6.24 -22.79 -2.66
C ASP A 88 6.66 -22.25 -1.27
N GLU A 89 6.67 -23.09 -0.24
CA GLU A 89 7.00 -22.72 1.15
C GLU A 89 8.35 -23.29 1.64
N THR A 90 9.05 -24.01 0.76
CA THR A 90 10.38 -24.57 1.03
C THR A 90 11.42 -23.93 0.10
N GLY A 91 12.63 -23.73 0.60
CA GLY A 91 13.78 -23.31 -0.17
C GLY A 91 15.01 -24.15 0.13
N ARG A 92 16.08 -23.90 -0.62
CA ARG A 92 17.40 -24.51 -0.43
C ARG A 92 18.48 -23.45 -0.29
N VAL A 93 19.37 -23.62 0.68
CA VAL A 93 20.53 -22.74 0.85
C VAL A 93 21.45 -22.87 -0.35
N LEU A 94 21.72 -21.76 -1.03
CA LEU A 94 22.72 -21.65 -2.09
C LEU A 94 24.10 -21.42 -1.49
N SER A 95 24.21 -20.45 -0.59
CA SER A 95 25.46 -20.09 0.06
C SER A 95 25.20 -19.56 1.47
N ILE A 96 26.17 -19.72 2.36
CA ILE A 96 26.14 -19.12 3.70
C ILE A 96 27.49 -18.53 4.07
N GLY A 97 27.48 -17.31 4.63
CA GLY A 97 28.67 -16.65 5.15
C GLY A 97 28.32 -15.42 5.97
N ASP A 98 29.13 -15.13 6.99
CA ASP A 98 28.97 -13.97 7.87
C ASP A 98 27.57 -13.85 8.49
N GLY A 99 26.95 -14.98 8.84
CA GLY A 99 25.58 -15.01 9.37
C GLY A 99 24.47 -14.71 8.35
N ILE A 100 24.78 -14.66 7.05
CA ILE A 100 23.81 -14.44 5.97
C ILE A 100 23.75 -15.67 5.06
N ALA A 101 22.55 -16.23 4.91
CA ALA A 101 22.27 -17.32 3.99
C ALA A 101 21.52 -16.80 2.75
N ARG A 102 21.96 -17.17 1.56
CA ARG A 102 21.20 -17.00 0.31
C ARG A 102 20.42 -18.26 0.05
N VAL A 103 19.12 -18.14 -0.16
CA VAL A 103 18.22 -19.28 -0.28
C VAL A 103 17.42 -19.21 -1.57
N TYR A 104 17.45 -20.26 -2.37
CA TYR A 104 16.63 -20.42 -3.56
C TYR A 104 15.25 -20.99 -3.19
N GLY A 105 14.17 -20.50 -3.80
CA GLY A 105 12.79 -20.96 -3.53
C GLY A 105 12.01 -19.99 -2.66
N LEU A 106 11.25 -20.49 -1.68
CA LEU A 106 10.45 -19.67 -0.77
C LEU A 106 9.56 -18.63 -1.49
N LYS A 107 8.90 -19.02 -2.59
CA LYS A 107 8.20 -18.09 -3.49
C LYS A 107 7.14 -17.20 -2.82
N ASN A 108 6.57 -17.67 -1.72
CA ASN A 108 5.52 -16.96 -0.98
C ASN A 108 6.04 -16.26 0.29
N ILE A 109 7.36 -16.17 0.49
CA ILE A 109 7.93 -15.50 1.65
C ILE A 109 7.90 -13.98 1.47
N GLN A 110 7.59 -13.26 2.54
CA GLN A 110 7.66 -11.80 2.56
C GLN A 110 8.92 -11.33 3.28
N ALA A 111 9.31 -10.07 3.04
CA ALA A 111 10.36 -9.44 3.83
C ALA A 111 9.98 -9.48 5.32
N GLU A 112 10.99 -9.63 6.16
CA GLU A 112 10.91 -9.78 7.62
C GLU A 112 10.19 -11.06 8.08
N GLU A 113 10.00 -12.03 7.19
CA GLU A 113 9.43 -13.32 7.55
C GLU A 113 10.47 -14.25 8.20
N MET A 114 10.02 -15.03 9.19
CA MET A 114 10.88 -15.96 9.91
C MET A 114 11.00 -17.25 9.11
N VAL A 115 12.18 -17.84 9.13
CA VAL A 115 12.45 -19.15 8.55
C VAL A 115 13.14 -20.04 9.56
N GLU A 116 13.10 -21.33 9.29
CA GLU A 116 13.81 -22.36 10.03
C GLU A 116 14.60 -23.21 9.07
N PHE A 117 15.89 -23.37 9.39
CA PHE A 117 16.81 -24.22 8.68
C PHE A 117 16.64 -25.68 9.16
N SER A 118 17.03 -26.64 8.33
CA SER A 118 17.08 -28.07 8.68
C SER A 118 17.88 -28.35 9.96
N SER A 119 18.86 -27.50 10.27
CA SER A 119 19.65 -27.54 11.51
C SER A 119 18.90 -27.10 12.77
N GLY A 120 17.66 -26.62 12.66
CA GLY A 120 16.87 -26.06 13.75
C GLY A 120 17.20 -24.61 14.10
N LEU A 121 18.19 -24.02 13.42
CA LEU A 121 18.46 -22.59 13.51
C LEU A 121 17.34 -21.80 12.83
N LYS A 122 17.10 -20.60 13.36
CA LYS A 122 16.09 -19.69 12.82
C LYS A 122 16.78 -18.59 12.04
N GLY A 123 16.06 -17.97 11.13
CA GLY A 123 16.52 -16.77 10.45
C GLY A 123 15.37 -15.87 10.05
N MET A 124 15.70 -14.70 9.51
CA MET A 124 14.74 -13.73 9.02
C MET A 124 15.08 -13.32 7.59
N ALA A 125 14.11 -13.44 6.69
CA ALA A 125 14.24 -12.97 5.32
C ALA A 125 14.28 -11.43 5.32
N LEU A 126 15.30 -10.84 4.71
CA LEU A 126 15.43 -9.39 4.59
C LEU A 126 15.28 -8.93 3.14
N ASN A 127 16.10 -9.51 2.26
CA ASN A 127 16.14 -9.13 0.86
C ASN A 127 15.44 -10.18 0.00
N LEU A 128 14.47 -9.77 -0.81
CA LEU A 128 13.75 -10.64 -1.74
C LEU A 128 14.21 -10.33 -3.17
N GLU A 129 15.06 -11.19 -3.72
CA GLU A 129 15.43 -11.12 -5.13
C GLU A 129 14.53 -12.06 -5.95
N PRO A 130 14.40 -11.87 -7.27
CA PRO A 130 13.57 -12.74 -8.10
C PRO A 130 13.98 -14.22 -8.07
N ASP A 131 15.28 -14.48 -7.89
CA ASP A 131 15.87 -15.82 -7.96
C ASP A 131 16.34 -16.36 -6.60
N ASN A 132 16.53 -15.52 -5.59
CA ASN A 132 16.97 -15.95 -4.25
C ASN A 132 16.47 -15.01 -3.16
N VAL A 133 16.54 -15.45 -1.91
CA VAL A 133 16.15 -14.71 -0.72
C VAL A 133 17.35 -14.61 0.22
N GLY A 134 17.68 -13.39 0.63
CA GLY A 134 18.70 -13.12 1.63
C GLY A 134 18.11 -13.26 3.03
N ILE A 135 18.64 -14.21 3.80
CA ILE A 135 18.16 -14.55 5.15
C ILE A 135 19.29 -14.31 6.15
N VAL A 136 19.02 -13.53 7.19
CA VAL A 136 19.92 -13.38 8.33
C VAL A 136 19.66 -14.52 9.30
N VAL A 137 20.71 -15.27 9.63
CA VAL A 137 20.65 -16.42 10.54
C VAL A 137 20.80 -15.95 11.97
N PHE A 138 19.92 -16.45 12.84
CA PHE A 138 20.01 -16.27 14.28
C PHE A 138 20.74 -17.47 14.90
N GLY A 139 21.99 -17.26 15.29
CA GLY A 139 22.83 -18.26 15.93
C GLY A 139 24.10 -18.54 15.16
N ASN A 140 24.65 -19.74 15.34
CA ASN A 140 25.93 -20.15 14.76
C ASN A 140 25.74 -20.69 13.34
N ASP A 141 26.09 -19.88 12.34
CA ASP A 141 25.99 -20.17 10.92
C ASP A 141 26.77 -21.42 10.47
N LYS A 142 27.81 -21.83 11.22
CA LYS A 142 28.61 -23.04 10.94
C LYS A 142 27.81 -24.35 10.89
N LEU A 143 26.61 -24.37 11.46
CA LEU A 143 25.73 -25.55 11.48
C LEU A 143 24.87 -25.69 10.22
N ILE A 144 24.84 -24.67 9.36
CA ILE A 144 24.09 -24.67 8.11
C ILE A 144 25.07 -24.91 6.96
N LYS A 145 24.67 -25.74 5.99
CA LYS A 145 25.45 -26.06 4.80
C LYS A 145 24.69 -25.69 3.54
N GLU A 146 25.43 -25.54 2.46
CA GLU A 146 24.85 -25.41 1.12
C GLU A 146 24.02 -26.65 0.78
N GLY A 147 22.85 -26.44 0.18
CA GLY A 147 21.84 -27.45 -0.07
C GLY A 147 20.86 -27.71 1.07
N ASP A 148 21.07 -27.13 2.26
CA ASP A 148 20.14 -27.31 3.39
C ASP A 148 18.74 -26.81 3.05
N ILE A 149 17.75 -27.54 3.55
CA ILE A 149 16.34 -27.18 3.36
C ILE A 149 16.00 -26.09 4.36
N VAL A 150 15.43 -25.01 3.84
CA VAL A 150 14.87 -23.91 4.62
C VAL A 150 13.36 -23.94 4.47
N LYS A 151 12.64 -23.86 5.58
CA LYS A 151 11.19 -23.79 5.59
C LYS A 151 10.77 -22.43 6.12
N ALA A 152 9.77 -21.81 5.50
CA ALA A 152 9.11 -20.67 6.11
C ALA A 152 8.60 -21.11 7.50
N TYR A 153 9.03 -20.43 8.56
CA TYR A 153 8.65 -20.80 9.91
C TYR A 153 7.15 -20.62 10.02
N GLY A 154 6.45 -21.74 10.29
CA GLY A 154 5.04 -21.89 10.01
C GLY A 154 4.19 -20.71 10.50
N ARG A 155 3.29 -20.26 9.63
CA ARG A 155 2.18 -19.33 9.92
C ARG A 155 1.30 -19.72 11.13
N ASP A 156 1.52 -20.87 11.75
CA ASP A 156 0.66 -21.48 12.78
C ASP A 156 1.34 -21.79 14.13
N ARG A 157 2.62 -21.45 14.35
CA ARG A 157 3.25 -21.57 15.69
C ARG A 157 3.88 -20.26 16.16
N GLY A 158 3.07 -19.43 16.81
CA GLY A 158 3.55 -18.37 17.72
C GLY A 158 3.75 -16.98 17.13
N ARG A 159 3.52 -16.75 15.83
CA ARG A 159 3.34 -15.41 15.27
C ARG A 159 1.84 -15.07 15.24
N PRO A 160 1.40 -13.82 15.50
CA PRO A 160 0.01 -13.45 15.24
C PRO A 160 -0.28 -13.83 13.79
N ARG A 161 -1.23 -14.75 13.57
CA ARG A 161 -1.67 -15.15 12.23
C ARG A 161 -1.82 -13.87 11.41
N ARG A 162 -1.05 -13.70 10.32
CA ARG A 162 -1.31 -12.64 9.33
C ARG A 162 -2.81 -12.73 9.03
N THR A 163 -3.52 -11.72 9.51
CA THR A 163 -4.95 -11.79 9.75
C THR A 163 -5.65 -12.12 8.44
N ARG A 164 -6.66 -13.00 8.49
CA ARG A 164 -7.59 -13.24 7.35
C ARG A 164 -8.16 -11.92 6.75
N ALA A 165 -8.01 -10.81 7.46
CA ALA A 165 -8.25 -9.43 7.05
C ALA A 165 -7.76 -9.08 5.63
N MET A 166 -6.52 -9.42 5.27
CA MET A 166 -5.96 -9.00 3.97
C MET A 166 -6.74 -9.53 2.75
N LYS A 167 -7.59 -10.55 2.92
CA LYS A 167 -8.44 -11.06 1.82
C LYS A 167 -9.58 -10.10 1.44
N TYR A 168 -9.95 -9.20 2.34
CA TYR A 168 -11.07 -8.27 2.18
C TYR A 168 -10.70 -6.82 2.51
N THR A 169 -9.40 -6.52 2.61
CA THR A 169 -8.89 -5.19 2.95
C THR A 169 -8.12 -4.60 1.78
N ILE A 170 -8.42 -3.34 1.46
CA ILE A 170 -7.62 -2.51 0.56
C ILE A 170 -6.81 -1.56 1.44
N ILE A 171 -5.50 -1.45 1.16
CA ILE A 171 -4.63 -0.48 1.84
C ILE A 171 -4.33 0.65 0.85
N VAL A 172 -4.71 1.87 1.22
CA VAL A 172 -4.28 3.09 0.54
C VAL A 172 -3.18 3.72 1.38
N SER A 173 -1.95 3.73 0.86
CA SER A 173 -0.77 4.19 1.58
C SER A 173 -0.28 5.52 1.00
N ALA A 174 -0.19 6.54 1.84
CA ALA A 174 0.57 7.76 1.60
C ALA A 174 1.40 8.03 2.86
N THR A 175 2.68 7.68 2.77
CA THR A 175 3.64 7.74 3.87
C THR A 175 4.16 9.15 4.09
N ALA A 176 4.85 9.39 5.21
CA ALA A 176 5.47 10.69 5.51
C ALA A 176 6.52 11.12 4.46
N SER A 177 7.11 10.17 3.73
CA SER A 177 8.07 10.41 2.66
C SER A 177 7.41 10.88 1.36
N ASP A 178 6.11 10.66 1.20
CA ASP A 178 5.36 11.06 0.01
C ASP A 178 5.05 12.56 0.04
N ALA A 179 4.89 13.14 -1.16
CA ALA A 179 4.60 14.56 -1.29
C ALA A 179 3.25 14.94 -0.63
N ALA A 180 3.16 16.16 -0.09
CA ALA A 180 1.94 16.67 0.58
C ALA A 180 0.64 16.50 -0.24
N PRO A 181 0.62 16.69 -1.59
CA PRO A 181 -0.57 16.43 -2.38
C PRO A 181 -1.06 14.97 -2.34
N LEU A 182 -0.16 13.99 -2.24
CA LEU A 182 -0.52 12.58 -2.14
C LEU A 182 -1.14 12.26 -0.78
N GLN A 183 -0.55 12.77 0.30
CA GLN A 183 -1.09 12.63 1.66
C GLN A 183 -2.47 13.29 1.77
N TYR A 184 -2.65 14.45 1.13
CA TYR A 184 -3.93 15.15 1.05
C TYR A 184 -5.00 14.35 0.27
N LEU A 185 -4.64 13.73 -0.86
CA LEU A 185 -5.58 13.00 -1.72
C LEU A 185 -5.91 11.58 -1.23
N ALA A 186 -5.02 10.92 -0.49
CA ALA A 186 -5.18 9.52 -0.12
C ALA A 186 -6.52 9.19 0.55
N PRO A 187 -7.04 9.98 1.51
CA PRO A 187 -8.34 9.71 2.13
C PRO A 187 -9.52 9.80 1.13
N TYR A 188 -9.44 10.71 0.13
CA TYR A 188 -10.46 10.81 -0.91
C TYR A 188 -10.47 9.60 -1.83
N SER A 189 -9.28 9.10 -2.19
CA SER A 189 -9.11 7.90 -3.00
C SER A 189 -9.66 6.67 -2.28
N GLY A 190 -9.32 6.49 -0.99
CA GLY A 190 -9.85 5.40 -0.18
C GLY A 190 -11.37 5.48 -0.03
N CYS A 191 -11.91 6.69 0.19
CA CYS A 191 -13.35 6.91 0.25
C CYS A 191 -14.04 6.53 -1.06
N ALA A 192 -13.50 6.94 -2.22
CA ALA A 192 -14.06 6.58 -3.53
C ALA A 192 -14.09 5.07 -3.77
N MET A 193 -13.06 4.33 -3.32
CA MET A 193 -13.06 2.87 -3.35
C MET A 193 -14.14 2.28 -2.45
N GLY A 194 -14.34 2.85 -1.26
CA GLY A 194 -15.40 2.47 -0.33
C GLY A 194 -16.82 2.72 -0.89
N GLU A 195 -17.02 3.86 -1.54
CA GLU A 195 -18.28 4.22 -2.19
C GLU A 195 -18.65 3.24 -3.30
N TYR A 196 -17.68 2.76 -4.08
CA TYR A 196 -17.93 1.73 -5.07
C TYR A 196 -18.60 0.49 -4.44
N PHE A 197 -18.15 0.04 -3.26
CA PHE A 197 -18.78 -1.07 -2.57
C PHE A 197 -20.15 -0.69 -2.00
N ARG A 198 -20.28 0.49 -1.37
CA ARG A 198 -21.54 1.02 -0.84
C ARG A 198 -22.64 1.07 -1.92
N ASP A 199 -22.32 1.62 -3.08
CA ASP A 199 -23.28 1.87 -4.16
C ASP A 199 -23.67 0.59 -4.91
N ASN A 200 -22.85 -0.47 -4.80
CA ASN A 200 -23.19 -1.82 -5.28
C ASN A 200 -23.95 -2.65 -4.23
N GLY A 201 -24.53 -2.02 -3.21
CA GLY A 201 -25.32 -2.68 -2.17
C GLY A 201 -24.49 -3.48 -1.17
N MET A 202 -23.18 -3.26 -1.11
CA MET A 202 -22.28 -3.92 -0.15
C MET A 202 -22.04 -3.04 1.08
N HIS A 203 -21.47 -3.64 2.11
CA HIS A 203 -21.08 -2.95 3.34
C HIS A 203 -19.55 -2.84 3.40
N ALA A 204 -19.05 -1.62 3.55
CA ALA A 204 -17.64 -1.32 3.63
C ALA A 204 -17.32 -0.54 4.92
N LEU A 205 -16.12 -0.77 5.43
CA LEU A 205 -15.53 -0.05 6.56
C LEU A 205 -14.27 0.65 6.04
N ILE A 206 -14.15 1.94 6.31
CA ILE A 206 -12.95 2.73 6.03
C ILE A 206 -12.35 3.25 7.33
N ILE A 207 -11.02 3.09 7.47
CA ILE A 207 -10.25 3.61 8.59
C ILE A 207 -9.28 4.65 8.03
N TYR A 208 -9.30 5.86 8.60
CA TYR A 208 -8.38 6.92 8.20
C TYR A 208 -7.30 7.07 9.27
N ASP A 209 -6.05 6.77 8.93
CA ASP A 209 -4.89 6.81 9.85
C ASP A 209 -3.80 7.72 9.26
N ASP A 210 -3.78 9.02 9.56
CA ASP A 210 -4.75 9.76 10.36
C ASP A 210 -5.17 11.07 9.66
N LEU A 211 -6.30 11.64 10.07
CA LEU A 211 -6.80 12.88 9.47
C LEU A 211 -6.07 14.13 10.00
N SER A 212 -5.33 14.02 11.10
CA SER A 212 -4.48 15.10 11.62
C SER A 212 -3.33 15.39 10.64
N LYS A 213 -2.65 14.36 10.15
CA LYS A 213 -1.58 14.43 9.14
C LYS A 213 -2.12 14.89 7.79
N GLN A 214 -3.34 14.49 7.41
CA GLN A 214 -4.01 15.04 6.23
C GLN A 214 -4.21 16.56 6.36
N ALA A 215 -4.64 17.04 7.53
CA ALA A 215 -4.83 18.48 7.78
C ALA A 215 -3.49 19.23 7.72
N VAL A 216 -2.41 18.64 8.26
CA VAL A 216 -1.06 19.21 8.18
C VAL A 216 -0.58 19.31 6.73
N ALA A 217 -0.79 18.27 5.92
CA ALA A 217 -0.47 18.30 4.49
C ALA A 217 -1.26 19.39 3.75
N TYR A 218 -2.55 19.54 4.04
CA TYR A 218 -3.38 20.60 3.45
C TYR A 218 -2.91 22.00 3.86
N ARG A 219 -2.55 22.17 5.14
CA ARG A 219 -1.97 23.42 5.66
C ARG A 219 -0.69 23.78 4.91
N GLN A 220 0.23 22.83 4.75
CA GLN A 220 1.47 23.05 4.00
C GLN A 220 1.20 23.50 2.57
N MET A 221 0.29 22.83 1.86
CA MET A 221 -0.10 23.21 0.49
C MET A 221 -0.69 24.63 0.46
N SER A 222 -1.55 24.97 1.41
CA SER A 222 -2.20 26.27 1.49
C SER A 222 -1.21 27.42 1.74
N LEU A 223 -0.25 27.21 2.63
CA LEU A 223 0.81 28.17 2.93
C LEU A 223 1.76 28.38 1.75
N LEU A 224 2.12 27.31 1.03
CA LEU A 224 2.93 27.41 -0.20
C LEU A 224 2.23 28.24 -1.28
N LEU A 225 0.91 28.12 -1.37
CA LEU A 225 0.06 28.93 -2.26
C LEU A 225 -0.20 30.35 -1.73
N ARG A 226 0.39 30.73 -0.60
CA ARG A 226 0.21 32.03 0.06
C ARG A 226 -1.25 32.36 0.35
N ARG A 227 -2.10 31.35 0.58
CA ARG A 227 -3.47 31.58 1.06
C ARG A 227 -3.39 32.05 2.52
N PRO A 228 -4.26 33.00 2.94
CA PRO A 228 -4.23 33.52 4.29
C PRO A 228 -4.54 32.41 5.31
N PRO A 229 -3.70 32.23 6.35
CA PRO A 229 -3.94 31.25 7.40
C PRO A 229 -4.91 31.78 8.48
N GLY A 230 -5.57 30.86 9.18
CA GLY A 230 -6.39 31.10 10.37
C GLY A 230 -5.78 30.51 11.63
N ARG A 231 -6.63 29.99 12.53
CA ARG A 231 -6.22 29.36 13.81
C ARG A 231 -5.22 28.21 13.56
N GLU A 232 -4.16 28.16 14.37
CA GLU A 232 -3.08 27.15 14.27
C GLU A 232 -2.44 27.05 12.86
N ALA A 233 -2.48 28.16 12.13
CA ALA A 233 -2.04 28.32 10.75
C ALA A 233 -2.79 27.47 9.71
N TYR A 234 -3.91 26.83 10.06
CA TYR A 234 -4.74 26.10 9.09
C TYR A 234 -5.53 27.06 8.20
N PRO A 235 -5.83 26.69 6.95
CA PRO A 235 -6.69 27.50 6.09
C PRO A 235 -8.13 27.51 6.59
N GLY A 236 -8.89 28.56 6.23
CA GLY A 236 -10.28 28.73 6.68
C GLY A 236 -11.24 27.63 6.24
N ASP A 237 -10.92 26.93 5.15
CA ASP A 237 -11.69 25.81 4.59
C ASP A 237 -11.25 24.42 5.12
N VAL A 238 -10.43 24.34 6.18
CA VAL A 238 -10.04 23.05 6.78
C VAL A 238 -11.23 22.27 7.35
N PHE A 239 -12.27 22.95 7.84
CA PHE A 239 -13.51 22.29 8.24
C PHE A 239 -14.21 21.64 7.04
N TYR A 240 -14.26 22.35 5.91
CA TYR A 240 -14.86 21.85 4.68
C TYR A 240 -14.09 20.62 4.13
N LEU A 241 -12.78 20.55 4.36
CA LEU A 241 -11.95 19.41 3.99
C LEU A 241 -12.46 18.09 4.61
N HIS A 242 -12.66 18.09 5.93
CA HIS A 242 -13.05 16.88 6.66
C HIS A 242 -14.54 16.61 6.56
N SER A 243 -15.39 17.64 6.58
CA SER A 243 -16.85 17.45 6.42
C SER A 243 -17.18 16.83 5.06
N ARG A 244 -16.69 17.38 3.95
CA ARG A 244 -16.94 16.78 2.61
C ARG A 244 -16.38 15.36 2.46
N LEU A 245 -15.42 14.96 3.29
CA LEU A 245 -14.85 13.61 3.29
C LEU A 245 -15.72 12.66 4.11
N LEU A 246 -16.03 13.04 5.36
CA LEU A 246 -16.71 12.18 6.33
C LEU A 246 -18.21 12.04 6.03
N GLU A 247 -18.86 13.08 5.51
CA GLU A 247 -20.27 13.05 5.08
C GLU A 247 -20.54 12.08 3.91
N ARG A 248 -19.50 11.55 3.27
CA ARG A 248 -19.63 10.49 2.26
C ARG A 248 -19.87 9.12 2.88
N ALA A 249 -19.52 8.92 4.15
CA ALA A 249 -19.75 7.68 4.85
C ALA A 249 -21.18 7.63 5.39
N ALA A 250 -22.06 6.94 4.67
CA ALA A 250 -23.48 6.86 5.00
C ALA A 250 -24.06 5.46 4.71
N LYS A 251 -25.23 5.19 5.29
CA LYS A 251 -26.08 4.05 4.93
C LYS A 251 -27.11 4.49 3.88
N MET A 252 -27.13 3.81 2.75
CA MET A 252 -28.08 4.06 1.67
C MET A 252 -29.44 3.46 2.01
N ASN A 253 -30.51 4.08 1.48
CA ASN A 253 -31.86 3.53 1.58
C ASN A 253 -32.02 2.26 0.70
N GLU A 254 -33.15 1.58 0.83
CA GLU A 254 -33.43 0.35 0.06
C GLU A 254 -33.50 0.61 -1.46
N ASN A 255 -34.00 1.79 -1.86
CA ASN A 255 -34.09 2.18 -3.28
C ASN A 255 -32.70 2.37 -3.94
N PHE A 256 -31.67 2.63 -3.15
CA PHE A 256 -30.27 2.77 -3.58
C PHE A 256 -29.42 1.55 -3.18
N GLY A 257 -30.03 0.38 -3.03
CA GLY A 257 -29.33 -0.89 -2.82
C GLY A 257 -28.95 -1.19 -1.36
N GLY A 258 -29.28 -0.31 -0.40
CA GLY A 258 -29.14 -0.58 1.03
C GLY A 258 -27.72 -0.70 1.58
N GLY A 259 -26.70 -0.48 0.75
CA GLY A 259 -25.29 -0.56 1.12
C GLY A 259 -24.87 0.50 2.13
N SER A 260 -23.70 0.33 2.74
CA SER A 260 -23.20 1.27 3.74
C SER A 260 -21.70 1.45 3.68
N LEU A 261 -21.24 2.67 3.95
CA LEU A 261 -19.85 2.98 4.20
C LEU A 261 -19.74 3.50 5.63
N THR A 262 -19.07 2.75 6.50
CA THR A 262 -18.79 3.16 7.89
C THR A 262 -17.39 3.74 7.96
N ALA A 263 -17.23 4.93 8.55
CA ALA A 263 -15.94 5.60 8.71
C ALA A 263 -15.45 5.56 10.15
N LEU A 264 -14.18 5.21 10.34
CA LEU A 264 -13.46 5.31 11.61
C LEU A 264 -12.25 6.24 11.43
N PRO A 265 -12.42 7.56 11.57
CA PRO A 265 -11.31 8.49 11.50
C PRO A 265 -10.47 8.45 12.78
N VAL A 266 -9.16 8.31 12.62
CA VAL A 266 -8.18 8.49 13.69
C VAL A 266 -7.73 9.95 13.71
N ILE A 267 -7.70 10.53 14.90
CA ILE A 267 -7.23 11.89 15.16
C ILE A 267 -6.16 11.81 16.23
N GLU A 268 -4.98 12.33 15.92
CA GLU A 268 -3.91 12.52 16.88
C GLU A 268 -4.14 13.81 17.66
N THR A 269 -4.23 13.71 19.00
CA THR A 269 -4.28 14.86 19.91
C THR A 269 -2.91 15.12 20.51
N GLN A 270 -2.56 16.39 20.73
CA GLN A 270 -1.31 16.75 21.37
C GLN A 270 -1.53 16.77 22.89
N ALA A 271 -0.81 15.92 23.62
CA ALA A 271 -0.92 15.79 25.08
C ALA A 271 -2.37 15.58 25.59
N GLY A 272 -3.25 14.96 24.79
CA GLY A 272 -4.65 14.74 25.17
C GLY A 272 -5.55 15.98 25.06
N ASP A 273 -5.08 17.08 24.46
CA ASP A 273 -5.90 18.28 24.27
C ASP A 273 -6.98 18.08 23.19
N VAL A 274 -8.22 17.93 23.64
CA VAL A 274 -9.42 17.82 22.80
C VAL A 274 -9.93 19.17 22.30
N SER A 275 -9.43 20.28 22.84
CA SER A 275 -9.87 21.64 22.50
C SER A 275 -9.08 22.28 21.34
N ALA A 276 -8.06 21.58 20.85
CA ALA A 276 -7.32 21.94 19.65
C ALA A 276 -8.23 22.00 18.42
N TYR A 277 -7.82 22.78 17.41
CA TYR A 277 -8.71 23.14 16.30
C TYR A 277 -9.18 21.93 15.47
N ILE A 278 -8.27 21.02 15.12
CA ILE A 278 -8.62 19.83 14.32
C ILE A 278 -9.48 18.82 15.09
N PRO A 279 -9.14 18.40 16.33
CA PRO A 279 -10.01 17.54 17.13
C PRO A 279 -11.42 18.11 17.30
N THR A 280 -11.55 19.39 17.64
CA THR A 280 -12.86 20.04 17.81
C THR A 280 -13.70 19.97 16.53
N ASN A 281 -13.10 20.24 15.37
CA ASN A 281 -13.79 20.14 14.08
C ASN A 281 -14.28 18.71 13.82
N VAL A 282 -13.42 17.71 13.96
CA VAL A 282 -13.79 16.32 13.66
C VAL A 282 -14.83 15.78 14.65
N ILE A 283 -14.74 16.15 15.93
CA ILE A 283 -15.78 15.83 16.93
C ILE A 283 -17.12 16.43 16.51
N SER A 284 -17.15 17.63 15.96
CA SER A 284 -18.41 18.24 15.52
C SER A 284 -19.02 17.54 14.29
N ILE A 285 -18.20 16.95 13.42
CA ILE A 285 -18.63 16.27 12.19
C ILE A 285 -19.07 14.82 12.45
N THR A 286 -18.33 14.09 13.28
CA THR A 286 -18.57 12.66 13.51
C THR A 286 -19.76 12.40 14.42
N ASP A 287 -20.44 11.25 14.23
CA ASP A 287 -21.59 10.83 15.05
C ASP A 287 -21.23 10.36 16.46
N GLY A 288 -19.97 10.46 16.85
CA GLY A 288 -19.46 10.00 18.12
C GLY A 288 -17.95 9.92 18.11
N GLN A 289 -17.37 9.73 19.28
CA GLN A 289 -15.93 9.65 19.45
C GLN A 289 -15.56 8.59 20.48
N ILE A 290 -14.44 7.93 20.23
CA ILE A 290 -13.77 7.06 21.21
C ILE A 290 -12.48 7.76 21.60
N PHE A 291 -12.41 8.20 22.86
CA PHE A 291 -11.23 8.88 23.38
C PHE A 291 -10.33 7.88 24.11
N LEU A 292 -9.09 7.77 23.63
CA LEU A 292 -8.07 6.90 24.24
C LEU A 292 -7.14 7.74 25.10
N GLU A 293 -7.00 7.36 26.37
CA GLU A 293 -6.25 8.14 27.35
C GLU A 293 -4.96 7.41 27.79
N THR A 294 -3.85 8.15 27.79
CA THR A 294 -2.53 7.61 28.11
C THR A 294 -2.43 7.15 29.58
N GLU A 295 -3.10 7.85 30.52
CA GLU A 295 -3.10 7.46 31.93
C GLU A 295 -3.74 6.08 32.16
N LEU A 296 -4.88 5.81 31.51
CA LEU A 296 -5.56 4.51 31.59
C LEU A 296 -4.67 3.40 31.02
N PHE A 297 -3.97 3.70 29.92
CA PHE A 297 -3.02 2.77 29.32
C PHE A 297 -1.87 2.42 30.26
N TYR A 298 -1.27 3.40 30.94
CA TYR A 298 -0.19 3.17 31.91
C TYR A 298 -0.66 2.45 33.17
N LYS A 299 -1.95 2.58 33.54
CA LYS A 299 -2.60 1.78 34.59
C LYS A 299 -2.88 0.32 34.18
N GLY A 300 -2.53 -0.06 32.95
CA GLY A 300 -2.72 -1.42 32.43
C GLY A 300 -4.10 -1.68 31.82
N ILE A 301 -4.97 -0.67 31.73
CA ILE A 301 -6.30 -0.80 31.14
C ILE A 301 -6.17 -0.78 29.61
N ARG A 302 -6.57 -1.89 28.96
CA ARG A 302 -6.51 -2.06 27.51
C ARG A 302 -7.79 -2.74 27.00
N PRO A 303 -8.58 -2.10 26.12
CA PRO A 303 -8.35 -0.80 25.49
C PRO A 303 -8.52 0.37 26.47
N ALA A 304 -7.69 1.41 26.31
CA ALA A 304 -7.59 2.55 27.23
C ALA A 304 -8.68 3.61 26.97
N ILE A 305 -9.95 3.19 26.91
CA ILE A 305 -11.08 4.05 26.56
C ILE A 305 -11.50 4.87 27.79
N ASN A 306 -11.51 6.19 27.65
CA ASN A 306 -12.12 7.08 28.64
C ASN A 306 -13.64 7.09 28.43
N VAL A 307 -14.37 6.48 29.36
CA VAL A 307 -15.84 6.34 29.30
C VAL A 307 -16.60 7.66 29.46
N GLY A 308 -15.99 8.70 30.02
CA GLY A 308 -16.62 10.00 30.22
C GLY A 308 -16.54 10.90 28.98
N LEU A 309 -15.41 10.85 28.27
CA LEU A 309 -15.18 11.65 27.05
C LEU A 309 -15.64 10.95 25.77
N SER A 310 -15.74 9.62 25.80
CA SER A 310 -16.24 8.83 24.66
C SER A 310 -17.76 8.85 24.60
N VAL A 311 -18.33 9.11 23.42
CA VAL A 311 -19.78 9.25 23.22
C VAL A 311 -20.18 8.62 21.89
N SER A 312 -21.36 8.02 21.85
CA SER A 312 -22.09 7.63 20.62
C SER A 312 -23.37 8.44 20.56
N ARG A 313 -23.61 9.19 19.47
CA ARG A 313 -24.87 9.93 19.27
C ARG A 313 -25.99 9.05 18.72
N VAL A 314 -25.64 7.89 18.14
CA VAL A 314 -26.61 6.95 17.56
C VAL A 314 -27.25 6.05 18.63
N GLY A 315 -26.52 5.80 19.74
CA GLY A 315 -26.91 4.90 20.82
C GLY A 315 -25.72 4.19 21.43
#